data_AF-A0A3D4FGD2-F1
#
_entry.id   AF-A0A3D4FGD2-F1
#
_cell.length_a   1.000
_cell.length_b   1.000
_cell.length_c   1.000
_cell.angle_alpha   90.00
_cell.angle_beta   90.00
_cell.angle_gamma   90.00
#
_symmetry.space_group_name_H-M   'P 1'
#
loop_
_entity.id
_entity.type
_entity.pdbx_description
1 polymer ?
#
loop_
_entity_poly.entity_id
_entity_poly.type
_entity_poly.pdbx_seq_one_letter_code
_entity_poly.pdbx_strand_id
1 'polypeptide(L)' 'EKIDKFLVVKTISASASLAAEALDSFELDGVAGTIAGDNTVLVITRSHEKAEEIVSLIKNLIHR' A
#
# COMPACT_ATOMS: atom_id res chain seq x y z
N GLU A 1 3.50 18.57 -2.95
CA GLU A 1 2.10 18.06 -2.88
C GLU A 1 1.75 17.85 -1.42
N LYS A 2 0.52 18.17 -0.98
CA LYS A 2 0.07 17.89 0.40
C LYS A 2 -0.66 16.55 0.40
N ILE A 3 -0.14 15.57 1.13
CA ILE A 3 -0.76 14.25 1.29
C ILE A 3 -1.06 13.98 2.76
N ASP A 4 -2.27 13.53 3.05
CA ASP A 4 -2.75 13.26 4.41
C ASP A 4 -3.52 11.94 4.54
N LYS A 5 -3.51 11.10 3.49
CA LYS A 5 -4.21 9.81 3.43
C LYS A 5 -3.20 8.68 3.38
N PHE A 6 -3.21 7.85 4.41
CA PHE A 6 -2.26 6.78 4.61
C PHE A 6 -2.97 5.46 4.81
N LEU A 7 -2.42 4.40 4.22
CA LEU A 7 -2.80 3.03 4.51
C LEU A 7 -1.65 2.34 5.23
N VAL A 8 -1.99 1.48 6.19
CA VAL A 8 -1.03 0.66 6.92
C VAL A 8 -1.26 -0.79 6.51
N VAL A 9 -0.28 -1.38 5.84
CA VAL A 9 -0.30 -2.78 5.45
C VAL A 9 0.59 -3.56 6.40
N LYS A 10 0.03 -4.58 7.06
CA LYS A 10 0.79 -5.51 7.89
C LYS A 10 1.24 -6.70 7.06
N THR A 11 2.49 -7.09 7.24
CA THR A 11 3.06 -8.27 6.60
C THR A 11 3.49 -9.27 7.66
N ILE A 12 3.89 -10.47 7.22
CA ILE A 12 4.73 -11.33 8.04
C ILE A 12 6.08 -10.63 8.32
N SER A 13 6.78 -11.08 9.36
CA SER A 13 8.06 -10.48 9.78
C SER A 13 9.09 -10.45 8.65
N ALA A 14 9.95 -9.43 8.66
CA ALA A 14 11.02 -9.22 7.66
C ALA A 14 10.56 -9.20 6.19
N SER A 15 9.28 -8.92 5.92
CA SER A 15 8.70 -9.00 4.57
C SER A 15 8.05 -7.70 4.09
N ALA A 16 8.15 -6.62 4.85
CA ALA A 16 7.59 -5.33 4.43
C ALA A 16 8.19 -4.83 3.11
N SER A 17 9.51 -4.92 2.94
CA SER A 17 10.16 -4.48 1.69
C SER A 17 9.70 -5.27 0.47
N LEU A 18 9.49 -6.59 0.62
CA LEU A 18 8.95 -7.43 -0.45
C LEU A 18 7.53 -7.02 -0.82
N ALA A 19 6.68 -6.75 0.18
CA ALA A 19 5.31 -6.31 -0.06
C ALA A 19 5.26 -4.91 -0.68
N ALA A 20 6.13 -3.99 -0.25
CA ALA A 20 6.23 -2.65 -0.81
C ALA A 20 6.66 -2.70 -2.28
N GLU A 21 7.67 -3.50 -2.62
CA GLU A 21 8.10 -3.70 -4.01
C GLU A 21 6.96 -4.26 -4.88
N ALA A 22 6.21 -5.23 -4.36
CA ALA A 22 5.05 -5.77 -5.07
C ALA A 22 3.98 -4.68 -5.31
N LEU A 23 3.70 -3.84 -4.30
CA LEU A 23 2.76 -2.72 -4.44
C LEU A 23 3.25 -1.67 -5.45
N ASP A 24 4.53 -1.33 -5.43
CA ASP A 24 5.13 -0.36 -6.34
C ASP A 24 5.09 -0.89 -7.79
N SER A 25 5.31 -2.20 -7.98
CA SER A 25 5.27 -2.84 -9.31
C SER A 25 3.88 -2.84 -9.97
N PHE A 26 2.81 -2.66 -9.19
CA PHE A 26 1.46 -2.56 -9.72
C PHE A 26 1.12 -1.18 -10.30
N GLU A 27 2.00 -0.19 -10.13
CA GLU A 27 1.83 1.19 -10.63
C GLU A 27 0.42 1.74 -10.32
N LEU A 28 -0.05 1.48 -9.10
CA LEU A 28 -1.42 1.79 -8.70
C LEU A 28 -1.71 3.29 -8.80
N ASP A 29 -2.68 3.64 -9.64
CA ASP A 29 -3.16 5.01 -9.74
C ASP A 29 -3.56 5.55 -8.36
N GLY A 30 -3.15 6.78 -8.07
CA GLY A 30 -3.37 7.42 -6.78
C GLY A 30 -2.39 7.07 -5.66
N VAL A 31 -1.43 6.16 -5.85
CA VAL A 31 -0.32 5.94 -4.88
C VAL A 31 0.79 6.96 -5.09
N ALA A 32 1.10 7.74 -4.06
CA ALA A 32 2.22 8.68 -4.05
C ALA A 32 3.57 8.01 -3.78
N GLY A 33 3.54 6.91 -3.04
CA GLY A 33 4.69 6.06 -2.79
C GLY A 33 4.47 5.15 -1.58
N THR A 34 5.43 4.29 -1.31
CA THR A 34 5.43 3.38 -0.17
C THR A 34 6.68 3.58 0.70
N ILE A 35 6.57 3.26 2.00
CA ILE A 35 7.70 3.19 2.93
C ILE A 35 7.61 1.87 3.68
N ALA A 36 8.63 1.02 3.52
CA ALA A 36 8.73 -0.27 4.20
C ALA A 36 9.51 -0.16 5.51
N GLY A 37 8.96 -0.74 6.58
CA GLY A 37 9.67 -1.07 7.81
C GLY A 37 10.11 -2.54 7.81
N ASP A 38 9.92 -3.24 8.93
CA ASP A 38 10.17 -4.70 9.03
C ASP A 38 8.95 -5.54 8.64
N ASN A 39 7.82 -5.29 9.31
CA ASN A 39 6.57 -6.04 9.13
C ASN A 39 5.37 -5.13 8.80
N THR A 40 5.67 -3.91 8.37
CA THR A 40 4.68 -2.85 8.11
C THR A 40 5.10 -2.03 6.90
N VAL A 41 4.18 -1.80 5.98
CA VAL A 41 4.33 -0.85 4.87
C VAL A 41 3.35 0.30 5.07
N LEU A 42 3.86 1.52 5.01
CA LEU A 42 3.04 2.72 4.89
C LEU A 42 2.82 3.02 3.41
N VAL A 43 1.57 3.00 2.96
CA VAL A 43 1.22 3.39 1.59
C VAL A 43 0.62 4.79 1.66
N ILE A 44 1.18 5.70 0.86
CA ILE A 44 0.80 7.11 0.84
C ILE A 44 -0.11 7.32 -0.40
N THR A 45 -1.31 7.83 -0.20
CA THR A 45 -2.35 7.91 -1.25
C THR A 45 -2.81 9.35 -1.48
N ARG A 46 -3.16 9.70 -2.72
CA ARG A 46 -3.52 11.08 -3.11
C ARG A 46 -4.94 11.49 -2.78
N SER A 47 -5.84 10.53 -2.58
CA SER A 47 -7.22 10.80 -2.21
C SER A 47 -7.80 9.68 -1.35
N HIS A 48 -8.90 9.99 -0.66
CA HIS A 48 -9.62 9.00 0.14
C HIS A 48 -10.23 7.90 -0.73
N GLU A 49 -10.82 8.28 -1.88
CA GLU A 49 -11.39 7.34 -2.86
C GLU A 49 -10.33 6.34 -3.36
N LYS A 50 -9.13 6.82 -3.74
CA LYS A 50 -8.04 5.96 -4.17
C LYS A 50 -7.56 5.02 -3.07
N ALA A 51 -7.51 5.50 -1.82
CA ALA A 51 -7.23 4.64 -0.68
C ALA A 51 -8.24 3.49 -0.54
N GLU A 52 -9.54 3.74 -0.71
CA GLU A 52 -10.58 2.71 -0.64
C GLU A 52 -10.47 1.70 -1.82
N GLU A 53 -10.23 2.19 -3.04
CA GLU A 53 -9.98 1.35 -4.22
C GLU A 53 -8.80 0.39 -4.00
N ILE A 54 -7.68 0.91 -3.49
CA ILE A 54 -6.47 0.14 -3.20
C ILE A 54 -6.72 -0.91 -2.12
N VAL A 55 -7.44 -0.56 -1.04
CA VAL A 55 -7.82 -1.53 0.00
C VAL A 55 -8.66 -2.66 -0.58
N SER A 56 -9.62 -2.35 -1.45
CA SER A 56 -10.45 -3.35 -2.13
C SER A 56 -9.61 -4.26 -3.02
N LEU A 57 -8.70 -3.70 -3.81
CA LEU A 57 -7.77 -4.44 -4.66
C LEU A 57 -6.91 -5.41 -3.84
N ILE A 58 -6.24 -4.92 -2.79
CA ILE A 58 -5.37 -5.75 -1.92
C ILE A 58 -6.18 -6.89 -1.30
N LYS A 59 -7.40 -6.62 -0.80
CA LYS A 59 -8.26 -7.66 -0.24
C LYS A 59 -8.61 -8.74 -1.27
N ASN A 60 -8.91 -8.35 -2.51
CA ASN A 60 -9.22 -9.29 -3.58
C ASN A 60 -8.03 -10.16 -3.99
N LEU A 61 -6.80 -9.64 -3.91
CA LEU A 61 -5.59 -10.40 -4.19
C LEU A 61 -5.31 -11.47 -3.11
N ILE A 62 -5.60 -11.17 -1.85
CA ILE A 62 -5.32 -12.06 -0.71
C ILE A 62 -6.39 -13.16 -0.56
N HIS A 63 -7.66 -12.85 -0.84
CA HIS A 63 -8.78 -13.80 -0.66
C HIS A 63 -9.10 -14.63 -1.92
N ARG A 64 -8.12 -14.83 -2.81
CA ARG A 64 -8.27 -15.74 -3.95
C ARG A 64 -8.23 -17.20 -3.54
#